data_AF-A0AA42NMR6-F1
#
_entry.id   AF-A0AA42NMR6-F1
#
_cell.length_a   1.000
_cell.length_b   1.000
_cell.length_c   1.000
_cell.angle_alpha   90.00
_cell.angle_beta   90.00
_cell.angle_gamma   90.00
#
_symmetry.space_group_name_H-M   'P 1'
#
loop_
_entity.id
_entity.type
_entity.pdbx_description
1 polymer ?
#
loop_
_entity_poly.entity_id
_entity_poly.type
_entity_poly.pdbx_seq_one_letter_code
_entity_poly.pdbx_strand_id
1 'polypeptide(L)'
;MEELQLLTAWREPLILAGQVLLILLLAWLAQRLVTRGITRLGTRYAMLPQEVLMPLRGLLRWLIMGSALMLVLERLGVSAEVLWTALTGFAAVAAVAFFAIWSVLSNMFCALLIFSMGPFRLGDTVELIENADKPGVKGRVISINLFYTTLEDLTNDEGARGALLQVPNSLFFQRSVRRWR
;
A
#
# COMPACT_ATOMS: atom_id res chain seq x y z
N MET A 1 5.57 53.62 -19.05
CA MET A 1 5.04 53.03 -17.79
C MET A 1 4.93 51.50 -17.88
N GLU A 2 4.66 50.92 -19.04
CA GLU A 2 4.65 49.45 -19.25
C GLU A 2 6.02 48.78 -19.08
N GLU A 3 7.13 49.41 -19.49
CA GLU A 3 8.47 48.81 -19.32
C GLU A 3 8.88 48.62 -17.85
N LEU A 4 8.41 49.50 -16.96
CA LEU A 4 8.62 49.37 -15.51
C LEU A 4 7.77 48.24 -14.90
N GLN A 5 6.61 47.93 -15.49
CA GLN A 5 5.75 46.82 -15.06
C GLN A 5 6.30 45.46 -15.52
N LEU A 6 6.93 45.39 -16.69
CA LEU A 6 7.64 44.19 -17.13
C LEU A 6 8.81 43.88 -16.19
N LEU A 7 9.64 44.87 -15.85
CA LEU A 7 10.78 44.67 -14.96
C LEU A 7 10.37 44.21 -13.54
N THR A 8 9.24 44.68 -13.01
CA THR A 8 8.73 44.20 -11.71
C THR A 8 8.13 42.80 -11.80
N ALA A 9 7.45 42.45 -12.90
CA ALA A 9 6.89 41.12 -13.12
C ALA A 9 7.99 40.03 -13.24
N TRP A 10 9.13 40.36 -13.86
CA TRP A 10 10.26 39.42 -14.00
C TRP A 10 11.15 39.35 -12.75
N ARG A 11 11.04 40.30 -11.83
CA ARG A 11 11.90 40.37 -10.63
C ARG A 11 11.66 39.20 -9.67
N GLU A 12 10.42 38.83 -9.42
CA GLU A 12 10.07 37.71 -8.54
C GLU A 12 10.58 36.34 -9.04
N PRO A 13 10.34 35.95 -10.31
CA PRO A 13 10.90 34.70 -10.83
C PRO A 13 12.43 34.72 -10.93
N LEU A 14 13.06 35.87 -11.17
CA LEU A 14 14.54 35.98 -11.15
C LEU A 14 15.11 35.72 -9.74
N ILE A 15 14.45 36.26 -8.71
CA ILE A 15 14.88 36.07 -7.31
C ILE A 15 14.71 34.61 -6.91
N LEU A 16 13.58 33.98 -7.28
CA LEU A 16 13.34 32.55 -7.06
C LEU A 16 14.39 31.69 -7.76
N ALA A 17 14.66 31.96 -9.04
CA ALA A 17 15.68 31.26 -9.81
C ALA A 17 17.08 31.43 -9.19
N GLY A 18 17.42 32.64 -8.73
CA GLY A 18 18.68 32.92 -8.04
C GLY A 18 18.81 32.16 -6.72
N GLN A 19 17.73 32.07 -5.93
CA GLN A 19 17.70 31.30 -4.68
C GLN A 19 17.86 29.80 -4.93
N VAL A 20 17.16 29.24 -5.92
CA VAL A 20 17.31 27.83 -6.32
C VAL A 20 18.74 27.54 -6.76
N LEU A 21 19.32 28.42 -7.58
CA LEU A 21 20.69 28.25 -8.07
C LEU A 21 21.72 28.35 -6.94
N LEU A 22 21.51 29.23 -5.96
CA LEU A 22 22.33 29.31 -4.75
C LEU A 22 22.22 28.04 -3.88
N ILE A 23 21.02 27.51 -3.68
CA ILE A 23 20.78 26.26 -2.94
C ILE A 23 21.50 25.09 -3.63
N LEU A 24 21.37 24.98 -4.96
CA LEU A 24 22.06 23.96 -5.74
C LEU A 24 23.58 24.09 -5.65
N LEU A 25 24.10 25.33 -5.69
CA LEU A 25 25.54 25.60 -5.55
C LEU A 25 26.06 25.23 -4.15
N LEU A 26 25.32 25.58 -3.10
CA LEU A 26 25.65 25.21 -1.72
C LEU A 26 25.59 23.69 -1.51
N ALA A 27 24.55 23.02 -2.03
CA ALA A 27 24.41 21.58 -1.99
C ALA A 27 25.56 20.86 -2.72
N TRP A 28 25.92 21.34 -3.91
CA TRP A 28 27.05 20.82 -4.67
C TRP A 28 28.38 21.01 -3.91
N LEU A 29 28.59 22.19 -3.32
CA LEU A 29 29.76 22.48 -2.50
C LEU A 29 29.84 21.56 -1.27
N ALA A 30 28.73 21.38 -0.56
CA ALA A 30 28.61 20.48 0.58
C ALA A 30 28.91 19.03 0.19
N GLN A 31 28.34 18.54 -0.92
CA GLN A 31 28.61 17.19 -1.44
C GLN A 31 30.11 17.02 -1.79
N ARG A 32 30.73 18.05 -2.37
CA ARG A 32 32.16 18.03 -2.72
C ARG A 32 33.04 18.05 -1.48
N LEU A 33 32.68 18.82 -0.45
CA LEU A 33 33.38 18.85 0.85
C LEU A 33 33.26 17.52 1.59
N VAL A 34 32.07 16.92 1.63
CA VAL A 34 31.82 15.62 2.27
C VAL A 34 32.59 14.52 1.55
N THR A 35 32.56 14.47 0.22
CA THR A 35 33.31 13.47 -0.56
C THR A 35 34.83 13.63 -0.33
N ARG A 36 35.33 14.87 -0.25
CA ARG A 36 36.74 15.16 0.08
C ARG A 36 37.09 14.83 1.53
N GLY A 37 36.18 15.06 2.47
CA GLY A 37 36.35 14.72 3.88
C GLY A 37 36.47 13.22 4.07
N ILE A 38 35.56 12.43 3.49
CA ILE A 38 35.55 10.97 3.63
C ILE A 38 36.75 10.33 2.90
N THR A 39 37.25 10.92 1.81
CA THR A 39 38.49 10.45 1.16
C THR A 39 39.75 10.79 1.96
N ARG A 40 39.80 11.96 2.63
CA ARG A 40 40.87 12.31 3.56
C ARG A 40 40.85 11.49 4.86
N LEU A 41 39.67 11.20 5.40
CA LEU A 41 39.50 10.37 6.60
C LEU A 41 39.86 8.90 6.32
N GLY A 42 39.47 8.36 5.15
CA GLY A 42 39.84 7.00 4.75
C GLY A 42 41.33 6.79 4.44
N THR A 43 42.09 7.86 4.17
CA THR A 43 43.55 7.80 3.98
C THR A 43 44.33 8.02 5.28
N ARG A 44 43.78 8.78 6.24
CA ARG A 44 44.41 8.97 7.57
C ARG A 44 44.11 7.86 8.56
N TYR A 45 42.95 7.21 8.46
CA TYR A 45 42.56 6.09 9.30
C TYR A 45 42.44 4.83 8.43
N ALA A 46 43.56 4.17 8.15
CA ALA A 46 43.64 2.89 7.43
C ALA A 46 42.94 1.72 8.18
N MET A 47 42.28 1.99 9.31
CA MET A 47 41.66 1.01 10.20
C MET A 47 40.13 0.98 10.12
N LEU A 48 39.49 1.86 9.34
CA LEU A 48 38.04 1.78 9.10
C LEU A 48 37.78 0.74 8.00
N PRO A 49 37.08 -0.38 8.28
CA PRO A 49 36.76 -1.39 7.28
C PRO A 49 36.04 -0.74 6.10
N GLN A 50 36.52 -1.01 4.89
CA GLN A 50 35.95 -0.45 3.65
C GLN A 50 34.46 -0.79 3.48
N GLU A 51 34.02 -1.86 4.15
CA GLU A 51 32.63 -2.33 4.28
C GLU A 51 31.68 -1.30 4.91
N VAL A 52 32.15 -0.43 5.81
CA VAL A 52 31.32 0.60 6.47
C VAL A 52 31.38 1.94 5.72
N LEU A 53 32.53 2.25 5.11
CA LEU A 53 32.75 3.52 4.40
C LEU A 53 31.91 3.65 3.12
N MET A 54 31.67 2.55 2.40
CA MET A 54 30.84 2.54 1.18
C MET A 54 29.36 2.87 1.45
N PRO A 55 28.64 2.16 2.35
CA PRO A 55 27.25 2.48 2.68
C PRO A 55 27.13 3.85 3.36
N LEU A 56 28.09 4.24 4.19
CA LEU A 56 28.09 5.57 4.83
C LEU A 56 28.20 6.71 3.80
N ARG A 57 29.06 6.57 2.77
CA ARG A 57 29.12 7.53 1.66
C ARG A 57 27.82 7.58 0.87
N GLY A 58 27.22 6.42 0.60
CA GLY A 58 25.93 6.31 -0.08
C GLY A 58 24.82 7.04 0.69
N LEU A 59 24.75 6.79 2.00
CA LEU A 59 23.79 7.41 2.91
C LEU A 59 23.99 8.92 2.99
N LEU A 60 25.22 9.40 3.21
CA LEU A 60 25.49 10.85 3.26
C LEU A 60 25.19 11.53 1.93
N ARG A 61 25.51 10.90 0.79
CA ARG A 61 25.16 11.42 -0.53
C ARG A 61 23.64 11.52 -0.68
N TRP A 62 22.90 10.49 -0.29
CA TRP A 62 21.44 10.51 -0.33
C TRP A 62 20.84 11.57 0.60
N LEU A 63 21.39 11.74 1.80
CA LEU A 63 20.94 12.77 2.75
C LEU A 63 21.16 14.18 2.21
N ILE A 64 22.35 14.46 1.63
CA ILE A 64 22.66 15.77 1.04
C ILE A 64 21.78 16.03 -0.19
N MET A 65 21.59 15.02 -1.04
CA MET A 65 20.73 15.13 -2.22
C MET A 65 19.27 15.36 -1.81
N GLY A 66 18.79 14.62 -0.80
CA GLY A 66 17.44 14.74 -0.28
C GLY A 66 17.17 16.09 0.38
N SER A 67 18.11 16.62 1.17
CA SER A 67 17.97 17.94 1.78
C SER A 67 18.03 19.07 0.74
N ALA A 68 18.93 18.97 -0.24
CA ALA A 68 18.98 19.90 -1.35
C ALA A 68 17.69 19.90 -2.17
N LEU A 69 17.15 18.72 -2.47
CA LEU A 69 15.88 18.57 -3.17
C LEU A 69 14.73 19.21 -2.38
N MET A 70 14.63 18.92 -1.07
CA MET A 70 13.63 19.54 -0.20
C MET A 70 13.70 21.07 -0.18
N LEU A 71 14.90 21.64 -0.07
CA LEU A 71 15.10 23.10 -0.11
C LEU A 71 14.70 23.71 -1.46
N VAL A 72 14.93 23.00 -2.57
CA VAL A 72 14.48 23.44 -3.91
C VAL A 72 12.94 23.39 -4.00
N LEU A 73 12.32 22.30 -3.55
CA LEU A 73 10.86 22.17 -3.53
C LEU A 73 10.20 23.27 -2.70
N GLU A 74 10.77 23.59 -1.53
CA GLU A 74 10.29 24.67 -0.66
C GLU A 74 10.28 26.02 -1.38
N ARG A 75 11.31 26.32 -2.19
CA ARG A 75 11.35 27.53 -3.02
C ARG A 75 10.36 27.52 -4.18
N LEU A 76 10.01 26.33 -4.69
CA LEU A 76 8.97 26.17 -5.70
C LEU A 76 7.54 26.21 -5.11
N GLY A 77 7.41 26.51 -3.81
CA GLY A 77 6.12 26.57 -3.12
C GLY A 77 5.59 25.21 -2.65
N VAL A 78 6.37 24.13 -2.81
CA VAL A 78 6.06 22.80 -2.31
C VAL A 78 6.82 22.59 -1.01
N SER A 79 6.20 22.96 0.11
CA SER A 79 6.81 22.72 1.42
C SER A 79 6.77 21.23 1.79
N ALA A 80 7.66 20.81 2.70
CA ALA A 80 7.65 19.45 3.25
C ALA A 80 6.29 19.12 3.90
N GLU A 81 5.62 20.12 4.48
CA GLU A 81 4.28 20.00 5.04
C GLU A 81 3.21 19.74 3.97
N VAL A 82 3.28 20.40 2.81
CA VAL A 82 2.36 20.15 1.69
C VAL A 82 2.52 18.73 1.16
N LEU A 83 3.75 18.25 1.01
CA LEU A 83 4.00 16.87 0.59
C LEU A 83 3.50 15.87 1.63
N TRP A 84 3.74 16.14 2.92
CA TRP A 84 3.30 15.30 4.03
C TRP A 84 1.77 15.24 4.12
N THR A 85 1.09 16.36 4.01
CA THR A 85 -0.38 16.46 4.03
C THR A 85 -1.01 15.81 2.81
N ALA A 86 -0.42 15.96 1.62
CA ALA A 86 -0.87 15.26 0.42
C ALA A 86 -0.72 13.73 0.55
N LEU A 87 0.42 13.26 1.04
CA LEU A 87 0.69 11.83 1.24
C LEU A 87 -0.26 11.23 2.28
N THR A 88 -0.41 11.89 3.43
CA THR A 88 -1.30 11.42 4.51
C THR A 88 -2.77 11.50 4.12
N GLY A 89 -3.18 12.54 3.38
CA GLY A 89 -4.51 12.66 2.80
C GLY A 89 -4.81 11.55 1.80
N PHE A 90 -3.87 11.28 0.88
CA PHE A 90 -3.99 10.16 -0.07
C PHE A 90 -4.07 8.81 0.67
N ALA A 91 -3.22 8.61 1.67
CA ALA A 91 -3.23 7.39 2.49
C ALA A 91 -4.56 7.22 3.25
N ALA A 92 -5.13 8.31 3.78
CA ALA A 92 -6.43 8.29 4.44
C ALA A 92 -7.55 7.86 3.48
N VAL A 93 -7.58 8.44 2.26
CA VAL A 93 -8.54 8.04 1.22
C VAL A 93 -8.34 6.58 0.81
N ALA A 94 -7.09 6.13 0.64
CA ALA A 94 -6.76 4.75 0.31
C ALA A 94 -7.24 3.78 1.41
N ALA A 95 -7.09 4.14 2.68
CA ALA A 95 -7.57 3.34 3.80
C ALA A 95 -9.11 3.18 3.78
N VAL A 96 -9.84 4.26 3.50
CA VAL A 96 -11.31 4.22 3.36
C VAL A 96 -11.74 3.36 2.16
N ALA A 97 -11.06 3.49 1.01
CA ALA A 97 -11.32 2.68 -0.17
C ALA A 97 -11.06 1.18 0.08
N PHE A 98 -10.00 0.86 0.81
CA PHE A 98 -9.68 -0.52 1.19
C PHE A 98 -10.75 -1.12 2.11
N PHE A 99 -11.26 -0.34 3.06
CA PHE A 99 -12.36 -0.77 3.92
C PHE A 99 -13.63 -1.08 3.12
N ALA A 100 -13.94 -0.29 2.08
CA ALA A 100 -15.09 -0.53 1.21
C ALA A 100 -14.97 -1.86 0.42
N ILE A 101 -13.77 -2.21 -0.04
CA ILE A 101 -13.51 -3.44 -0.83
C ILE A 101 -13.23 -4.67 0.06
N TRP A 102 -13.01 -4.48 1.37
CA TRP A 102 -12.60 -5.52 2.31
C TRP A 102 -13.43 -6.81 2.22
N SER A 103 -14.75 -6.69 2.17
CA SER A 103 -15.65 -7.85 2.08
C SER A 103 -15.44 -8.64 0.78
N VAL A 104 -15.30 -7.94 -0.34
CA VAL A 104 -15.08 -8.56 -1.65
C VAL A 104 -13.73 -9.28 -1.67
N LEU A 105 -12.67 -8.61 -1.19
CA LEU A 105 -11.33 -9.18 -1.13
C LEU A 105 -11.28 -10.41 -0.21
N SER A 106 -11.95 -10.36 0.95
CA SER A 106 -12.06 -11.49 1.88
C SER A 106 -12.71 -12.70 1.23
N ASN A 107 -13.82 -12.51 0.49
CA ASN A 107 -14.47 -13.60 -0.24
C ASN A 107 -13.58 -14.19 -1.35
N MET A 108 -12.90 -13.33 -2.13
CA MET A 108 -11.96 -13.78 -3.16
C MET A 108 -10.79 -14.58 -2.57
N PHE A 109 -10.24 -14.12 -1.45
CA PHE A 109 -9.18 -14.84 -0.76
C PHE A 109 -9.66 -16.18 -0.19
N CYS A 110 -10.85 -16.22 0.39
CA CYS A 110 -11.47 -17.45 0.87
C CYS A 110 -11.74 -18.44 -0.28
N ALA A 111 -12.15 -17.96 -1.46
CA ALA A 111 -12.26 -18.80 -2.65
C ALA A 111 -10.91 -19.43 -3.04
N LEU A 112 -9.83 -18.63 -3.04
CA LEU A 112 -8.48 -19.13 -3.31
C LEU A 112 -8.05 -20.18 -2.27
N LEU A 113 -8.38 -19.99 -0.99
CA LEU A 113 -8.13 -21.00 0.05
C LEU A 113 -8.94 -22.27 -0.18
N ILE A 114 -10.21 -22.15 -0.60
CA ILE A 114 -11.03 -23.32 -0.94
C ILE A 114 -10.40 -24.10 -2.10
N PHE A 115 -9.93 -23.43 -3.14
CA PHE A 115 -9.28 -24.09 -4.28
C PHE A 115 -7.90 -24.67 -3.94
N SER A 116 -7.09 -23.95 -3.16
CA SER A 116 -5.71 -24.34 -2.85
C SER A 116 -5.63 -25.43 -1.76
N MET A 117 -6.37 -25.25 -0.67
CA MET A 117 -6.36 -26.16 0.48
C MET A 117 -7.41 -27.27 0.37
N GLY A 118 -8.41 -27.10 -0.50
CA GLY A 118 -9.47 -28.10 -0.71
C GLY A 118 -10.24 -28.53 0.55
N PRO A 119 -10.67 -27.61 1.45
CA PRO A 119 -11.42 -27.97 2.66
C PRO A 119 -12.70 -28.75 2.32
N PHE A 120 -13.36 -28.39 1.21
CA PHE A 120 -14.46 -29.11 0.58
C PHE A 120 -14.32 -29.04 -0.95
N ARG A 121 -14.95 -29.98 -1.66
CA ARG A 121 -14.92 -30.07 -3.13
C ARG A 121 -16.33 -29.93 -3.71
N LEU A 122 -16.42 -29.72 -5.03
CA LEU A 122 -17.69 -29.81 -5.73
C LEU A 122 -18.30 -31.21 -5.50
N GLY A 123 -19.60 -31.25 -5.17
CA GLY A 123 -20.34 -32.44 -4.83
C GLY A 123 -20.35 -32.81 -3.34
N ASP A 124 -19.45 -32.25 -2.51
CA ASP A 124 -19.47 -32.49 -1.06
C ASP A 124 -20.73 -31.87 -0.43
N THR A 125 -21.28 -32.52 0.59
CA THR A 125 -22.37 -31.93 1.39
C THR A 125 -21.79 -31.17 2.56
N VAL A 126 -22.16 -29.90 2.70
CA VAL A 126 -21.66 -28.99 3.73
C VAL A 126 -22.82 -28.35 4.50
N GLU A 127 -22.62 -28.16 5.80
CA GLU A 127 -23.55 -27.48 6.70
C GLU A 127 -22.79 -26.38 7.46
N LEU A 128 -23.22 -25.12 7.31
CA LEU A 128 -22.72 -24.00 8.10
C LEU A 128 -23.52 -23.88 9.39
N ILE A 129 -22.88 -24.06 10.54
CA ILE A 129 -23.52 -23.97 11.84
C ILE A 129 -23.53 -22.51 12.29
N GLU A 130 -24.71 -21.89 12.38
CA GLU A 130 -24.82 -20.50 12.86
C GLU A 130 -24.72 -20.41 14.39
N ASN A 131 -25.53 -21.19 15.12
CA ASN A 131 -25.57 -21.27 16.58
C ASN A 131 -26.11 -22.65 17.00
N ALA A 132 -25.82 -23.10 18.22
CA ALA A 132 -26.20 -24.44 18.71
C ALA A 132 -27.71 -24.74 18.66
N ASP A 133 -28.57 -23.71 18.69
CA ASP A 133 -30.03 -23.85 18.77
C ASP A 133 -30.78 -23.69 17.43
N LYS A 134 -30.12 -23.34 16.32
CA LYS A 134 -30.79 -23.17 15.01
C LYS A 134 -30.18 -24.07 13.95
N PRO A 135 -30.99 -24.79 13.15
CA PRO A 135 -30.48 -25.56 12.03
C PRO A 135 -29.73 -24.61 11.08
N GLY A 136 -28.50 -24.99 10.77
CA GLY A 136 -27.62 -24.22 9.90
C GLY A 136 -28.01 -24.35 8.43
N VAL A 137 -27.30 -23.62 7.57
CA VAL A 137 -27.45 -23.71 6.11
C VAL A 137 -26.80 -25.02 5.64
N LYS A 138 -27.61 -26.01 5.26
CA LYS A 138 -27.15 -27.33 4.78
C LYS A 138 -27.43 -27.50 3.29
N GLY A 139 -26.40 -27.87 2.53
CA GLY A 139 -26.57 -28.16 1.12
C GLY A 139 -25.38 -28.84 0.46
N ARG A 140 -25.59 -29.32 -0.76
CA ARG A 140 -24.54 -29.92 -1.60
C ARG A 140 -23.86 -28.85 -2.44
N VAL A 141 -22.53 -28.82 -2.45
CA VAL A 141 -21.78 -27.83 -3.23
C VAL A 141 -21.93 -28.09 -4.72
N ILE A 142 -22.58 -27.19 -5.45
CA ILE A 142 -22.77 -27.32 -6.91
C ILE A 142 -21.68 -26.54 -7.66
N SER A 143 -21.35 -25.33 -7.18
CA SER A 143 -20.34 -24.49 -7.80
C SER A 143 -19.67 -23.55 -6.80
N ILE A 144 -18.42 -23.22 -7.06
CA ILE A 144 -17.60 -22.32 -6.23
C ILE A 144 -17.21 -21.13 -7.11
N ASN A 145 -17.73 -19.95 -6.81
CA ASN A 145 -17.36 -18.69 -7.46
C ASN A 145 -16.33 -17.95 -6.58
N LEU A 146 -15.73 -16.87 -7.08
CA LEU A 146 -14.79 -16.05 -6.32
C LEU A 146 -15.49 -15.29 -5.17
N PHE A 147 -16.75 -14.91 -5.35
CA PHE A 147 -17.46 -14.10 -4.34
C PHE A 147 -18.35 -14.94 -3.41
N TYR A 148 -18.91 -16.04 -3.91
CA TYR A 148 -19.82 -16.91 -3.18
C TYR A 148 -19.73 -18.36 -3.66
N THR A 149 -20.20 -19.30 -2.85
CA THR A 149 -20.36 -20.71 -3.19
C THR A 149 -21.85 -21.03 -3.28
N THR A 150 -22.27 -21.72 -4.34
CA THR A 150 -23.67 -22.14 -4.54
C THR A 150 -23.87 -23.56 -4.02
N LEU A 151 -24.80 -23.69 -3.09
CA LEU A 151 -25.23 -24.95 -2.49
C LEU A 151 -26.64 -25.30 -2.99
N GLU A 152 -26.86 -26.57 -3.28
CA GLU A 152 -28.20 -27.13 -3.47
C GLU A 152 -28.81 -27.40 -2.10
N ASP A 153 -29.98 -26.83 -1.83
CA ASP A 153 -30.66 -27.04 -0.57
C ASP A 153 -31.08 -28.52 -0.43
N LEU A 154 -30.61 -29.16 0.64
CA LEU A 154 -30.95 -30.54 1.01
C LEU A 154 -31.83 -30.60 2.26
N THR A 155 -32.37 -29.47 2.70
CA THR A 155 -33.28 -29.39 3.84
C THR A 155 -34.61 -30.03 3.44
N ASN A 156 -35.11 -30.97 4.24
CA ASN A 156 -36.30 -31.79 3.94
C ASN A 156 -37.64 -31.03 4.01
N ASP A 157 -37.62 -29.70 3.94
CA ASP A 157 -38.83 -28.89 3.92
C ASP A 157 -39.49 -28.97 2.53
N GLU A 158 -40.78 -29.30 2.50
CA GLU A 158 -41.55 -29.54 1.27
C GLU A 158 -41.57 -28.34 0.30
N GLY A 159 -41.26 -27.13 0.79
CA GLY A 159 -41.14 -25.90 0.00
C GLY A 159 -39.73 -25.54 -0.47
N ALA A 160 -38.68 -26.25 -0.03
CA ALA A 160 -37.28 -25.93 -0.32
C ALA A 160 -36.62 -26.86 -1.35
N ARG A 161 -37.37 -27.86 -1.88
CA ARG A 161 -36.87 -28.81 -2.88
C ARG A 161 -36.37 -28.09 -4.14
N GLY A 162 -35.05 -28.02 -4.29
CA GLY A 162 -34.38 -27.43 -5.45
C GLY A 162 -33.98 -25.96 -5.30
N ALA A 163 -34.06 -25.38 -4.10
CA ALA A 163 -33.55 -24.04 -3.86
C ALA A 163 -32.01 -24.00 -3.96
N LEU A 164 -31.49 -22.92 -4.57
CA LEU A 164 -30.05 -22.67 -4.65
C LEU A 164 -29.66 -21.62 -3.61
N LEU A 165 -28.80 -22.00 -2.67
CA LEU A 165 -28.32 -21.16 -1.60
C LEU A 165 -26.95 -20.60 -1.97
N GLN A 166 -26.83 -19.27 -2.03
CA GLN A 166 -25.56 -18.60 -2.31
C GLN A 166 -24.95 -18.10 -1.01
N VAL A 167 -23.85 -18.73 -0.59
CA VAL A 167 -23.17 -18.41 0.66
C VAL A 167 -21.85 -17.69 0.35
N PRO A 168 -21.61 -16.49 0.89
CA PRO A 168 -20.32 -15.82 0.80
C PRO A 168 -19.18 -16.72 1.27
N ASN A 169 -18.10 -16.81 0.49
CA ASN A 169 -16.97 -17.68 0.75
C ASN A 169 -16.32 -17.43 2.13
N SER A 170 -16.32 -16.17 2.59
CA SER A 170 -15.77 -15.81 3.89
C SER A 170 -16.52 -16.44 5.07
N LEU A 171 -17.81 -16.76 4.93
CA LEU A 171 -18.60 -17.37 6.00
C LEU A 171 -18.14 -18.79 6.34
N PHE A 172 -17.64 -19.54 5.35
CA PHE A 172 -17.10 -20.89 5.57
C PHE A 172 -15.86 -20.92 6.48
N PHE A 173 -15.16 -19.79 6.60
CA PHE A 173 -13.98 -19.66 7.48
C PHE A 173 -14.30 -18.91 8.77
N GLN A 174 -15.43 -18.20 8.83
CA GLN A 174 -15.87 -17.48 10.04
C GLN A 174 -16.77 -18.34 10.95
N ARG A 175 -17.35 -19.42 10.42
CA ARG A 175 -18.27 -20.31 11.14
C ARG A 175 -17.77 -21.75 11.11
N SER A 176 -18.26 -22.55 12.05
CA SER A 176 -18.01 -23.99 12.07
C SER A 176 -18.74 -24.65 10.89
N VAL A 177 -18.00 -25.43 10.11
CA VAL A 177 -18.54 -26.16 8.95
C VAL A 177 -18.51 -27.65 9.25
N ARG A 178 -19.67 -28.31 9.09
CA ARG A 178 -19.76 -29.77 9.09
C ARG A 178 -19.79 -30.26 7.64
N ARG A 179 -19.05 -31.34 7.36
CA ARG A 179 -18.85 -31.89 6.02
C ARG A 179 -19.17 -33.38 5.99
N TRP A 180 -19.82 -33.82 4.93
CA TRP A 180 -19.98 -35.22 4.57
C TRP A 180 -19.44 -35.45 3.14
N ARG A 181 -18.82 -36.62 2.94
CA ARG A 181 -18.31 -37.08 1.65
C ARG A 181 -19.26 -38.09 1.02
#